data_AF-A0A836VUL2-F1
#
_entry.id   AF-A0A836VUL2-F1
#
_cell.length_a   1.000
_cell.length_b   1.000
_cell.length_c   1.000
_cell.angle_alpha   90.00
_cell.angle_beta   90.00
_cell.angle_gamma   90.00
#
_symmetry.space_group_name_H-M   'P 1'
#
loop_
_entity.id
_entity.type
_entity.pdbx_description
1 polymer ?
#
loop_
_entity_poly.entity_id
_entity_poly.type
_entity_poly.pdbx_seq_one_letter_code
_entity_poly.pdbx_strand_id
1 'polypeptide(L)'
;MKRISLPIDKQVISILKRGDEVLLTGYLYTARDKAHKRIVNTSKRGGRLPFNLSGESIYYVGPTPTPPSKIIGACGPTTSIRMDPYMKDILDLGVVATIGKGERTKDVISLIKKY
;
A
#
# COMPACT_ATOMS: atom_id res chain seq x y z
N MET A 1 7.12 19.61 -5.09
CA MET A 1 7.29 18.15 -5.04
C MET A 1 8.23 17.76 -3.88
N LYS A 2 7.74 16.97 -2.92
CA LYS A 2 8.49 16.45 -1.76
C LYS A 2 9.15 15.11 -2.13
N ARG A 3 10.38 14.87 -1.69
CA ARG A 3 11.10 13.61 -1.93
C ARG A 3 11.06 12.77 -0.66
N ILE A 4 10.64 11.51 -0.77
CA ILE A 4 10.44 10.62 0.38
C ILE A 4 11.12 9.30 0.09
N SER A 5 11.99 8.87 1.00
CA SER A 5 12.61 7.56 0.94
C SER A 5 11.69 6.50 1.56
N LEU A 6 11.74 5.28 1.02
CA LEU A 6 11.01 4.12 1.53
C LEU A 6 11.98 3.17 2.25
N PRO A 7 11.57 2.52 3.37
CA PRO A 7 10.28 2.65 4.06
C PRO A 7 10.03 4.06 4.64
N ILE A 8 8.77 4.48 4.69
CA ILE A 8 8.40 5.86 5.07
C ILE A 8 8.56 6.05 6.59
N ASP A 9 9.30 7.08 6.99
CA ASP A 9 9.31 7.54 8.38
C ASP A 9 7.94 8.13 8.76
N LYS A 10 7.37 7.68 9.89
CA LYS A 10 6.10 8.18 10.42
C LYS A 10 6.11 9.70 10.63
N GLN A 11 7.26 10.30 10.93
CA GLN A 11 7.40 11.76 11.05
C GLN A 11 7.17 12.48 9.72
N VAL A 12 7.52 11.83 8.60
CA VAL A 12 7.25 12.40 7.27
C VAL A 12 5.75 12.36 6.98
N ILE A 13 5.04 11.30 7.38
CA ILE A 13 3.60 11.15 7.16
C ILE A 13 2.82 12.30 7.84
N SER A 14 3.20 12.67 9.06
CA SER A 14 2.48 13.68 9.85
C SER A 14 2.54 15.10 9.26
N ILE A 15 3.53 15.39 8.41
CA ILE A 15 3.71 16.70 7.77
C ILE A 15 3.17 16.75 6.33
N LEU A 16 2.64 15.64 5.79
CA LEU A 16 2.03 15.61 4.47
C LEU A 16 0.62 16.19 4.51
N LYS A 17 0.29 16.96 3.47
CA LYS A 17 -1.04 17.54 3.25
C LYS A 17 -1.62 16.99 1.96
N ARG A 18 -2.95 16.85 1.90
CA ARG A 18 -3.65 16.53 0.65
C ARG A 18 -3.26 17.55 -0.43
N GLY A 19 -2.89 17.07 -1.60
CA GLY A 19 -2.43 17.91 -2.72
C GLY A 19 -0.91 18.04 -2.79
N ASP A 20 -0.16 17.60 -1.78
CA ASP A 20 1.29 17.50 -1.88
C ASP A 20 1.68 16.51 -2.98
N GLU A 21 2.48 16.96 -3.94
CA GLU A 21 3.15 16.08 -4.88
C GLU A 21 4.35 15.43 -4.21
N VAL A 22 4.43 14.10 -4.30
CA VAL A 22 5.50 13.30 -3.69
C VAL A 22 6.24 12.47 -4.73
N LEU A 23 7.55 12.36 -4.56
CA LEU A 23 8.41 11.43 -5.29
C LEU A 23 8.98 10.42 -4.30
N LEU A 24 8.60 9.15 -4.48
CA LEU A 24 9.01 8.04 -3.62
C LEU A 24 10.26 7.36 -4.18
N THR A 25 11.21 6.97 -3.32
CA THR A 25 12.41 6.22 -3.73
C THR A 25 12.74 5.14 -2.71
N GLY A 26 12.91 3.90 -3.16
CA GLY A 26 13.24 2.76 -2.30
C GLY A 26 12.37 1.55 -2.61
N TYR A 27 12.24 0.65 -1.63
CA TYR A 27 11.50 -0.60 -1.77
C TYR A 27 10.07 -0.47 -1.24
N LEU A 28 9.15 -1.20 -1.87
CA LEU A 28 7.77 -1.36 -1.43
C LEU A 28 7.25 -2.73 -1.87
N TYR A 29 6.12 -3.15 -1.31
CA TYR A 29 5.43 -4.35 -1.74
C TYR A 29 4.36 -4.04 -2.77
N THR A 30 4.17 -4.92 -3.75
CA THR A 30 3.00 -4.85 -4.64
C THR A 30 1.95 -5.84 -4.16
N ALA A 31 0.72 -5.38 -3.94
CA ALA A 31 -0.39 -6.26 -3.60
C ALA A 31 -1.72 -5.67 -4.06
N ARG A 32 -2.62 -6.52 -4.55
CA ARG A 32 -4.01 -6.16 -4.87
C ARG A 32 -4.99 -7.17 -4.26
N ASP A 33 -6.16 -7.30 -4.84
CA ASP A 33 -7.32 -8.08 -4.39
C ASP A 33 -6.97 -9.46 -3.77
N LYS A 34 -6.38 -10.39 -4.55
CA LYS A 34 -6.07 -11.76 -4.07
C LYS A 34 -5.01 -11.79 -2.97
N ALA A 35 -4.00 -10.92 -3.07
CA ALA A 35 -2.93 -10.83 -2.09
C ALA A 35 -3.46 -10.30 -0.75
N HIS A 36 -4.27 -9.23 -0.76
CA HIS A 36 -4.92 -8.70 0.44
C HIS A 36 -5.81 -9.76 1.11
N LYS A 37 -6.66 -10.45 0.32
CA LYS A 37 -7.49 -11.54 0.85
C LYS A 37 -6.65 -12.63 1.53
N ARG A 38 -5.53 -13.04 0.94
CA ARG A 38 -4.63 -14.05 1.53
C ARG A 38 -3.97 -13.54 2.80
N ILE A 39 -3.40 -12.33 2.80
CA ILE A 39 -2.76 -11.70 3.96
C ILE A 39 -3.73 -11.65 5.15
N VAL A 40 -4.92 -11.09 4.93
CA VAL A 40 -5.94 -10.95 5.98
C VAL A 40 -6.43 -12.30 6.48
N ASN A 41 -6.71 -13.25 5.59
CA ASN A 41 -7.16 -14.58 6.00
C ASN A 41 -6.09 -15.34 6.80
N THR A 42 -4.82 -15.23 6.42
CA THR A 42 -3.71 -15.84 7.17
C THR A 42 -3.59 -15.19 8.55
N SER A 43 -3.61 -13.86 8.62
CA SER A 43 -3.52 -13.12 9.89
C SER A 43 -4.67 -13.47 10.84
N LYS A 44 -5.92 -13.48 10.35
CA LYS A 44 -7.11 -13.80 11.16
C LYS A 44 -7.12 -15.22 11.72
N ARG A 45 -6.42 -16.15 11.07
CA ARG A 45 -6.28 -17.54 11.53
C ARG A 45 -5.10 -17.73 12.49
N GLY A 46 -4.42 -16.66 12.91
CA GLY A 46 -3.20 -16.73 13.72
C GLY A 46 -2.00 -17.30 12.96
N GLY A 47 -2.07 -17.37 11.63
CA GLY A 47 -1.00 -17.88 10.80
C GLY A 47 0.13 -16.87 10.63
N ARG A 48 1.35 -17.36 10.41
CA ARG A 48 2.53 -16.52 10.13
C ARG A 48 2.57 -16.06 8.68
N LEU A 49 2.68 -14.75 8.45
CA LEU A 49 2.97 -14.21 7.12
C LEU A 49 4.43 -14.49 6.73
N PRO A 50 4.73 -14.68 5.43
CA PRO A 50 6.09 -14.97 4.98
C PRO A 50 7.05 -13.77 5.09
N PHE A 51 6.53 -12.57 5.39
CA PHE A 51 7.29 -11.34 5.58
C PHE A 51 6.59 -10.43 6.60
N ASN A 52 7.34 -9.51 7.19
CA ASN A 52 6.82 -8.47 8.08
C ASN A 52 6.35 -7.27 7.25
N LEU A 53 5.13 -6.80 7.50
CA LEU A 53 4.53 -5.64 6.81
C LEU A 53 4.59 -4.36 7.66
N SER A 54 5.08 -4.44 8.89
CA SER A 54 5.17 -3.29 9.78
C SER A 54 6.19 -2.27 9.26
N GLY A 55 5.76 -1.01 9.11
CA GLY A 55 6.57 0.07 8.55
C GLY A 55 6.56 0.14 7.02
N GLU A 56 5.94 -0.83 6.34
CA GLU A 56 6.05 -0.98 4.89
C GLU A 56 4.94 -0.27 4.14
N SER A 57 5.17 -0.03 2.85
CA SER A 57 4.21 0.56 1.92
C SER A 57 3.71 -0.47 0.90
N ILE A 58 2.44 -0.38 0.52
CA ILE A 58 1.83 -1.27 -0.47
C ILE A 58 1.40 -0.48 -1.71
N TYR A 59 1.95 -0.85 -2.87
CA TYR A 59 1.51 -0.37 -4.17
C TYR A 59 0.48 -1.31 -4.79
N TYR A 60 -0.70 -0.78 -5.10
CA TYR A 60 -1.79 -1.51 -5.72
C TYR A 60 -1.58 -1.61 -7.23
N VAL A 61 -0.81 -2.63 -7.64
CA VAL A 61 -0.45 -2.86 -9.05
C VAL A 61 -0.50 -4.34 -9.41
N GLY A 62 -0.78 -4.62 -10.68
CA GLY A 62 -0.53 -5.90 -11.32
C GLY A 62 0.29 -5.64 -12.58
N PRO A 63 1.62 -5.82 -12.56
CA PRO A 63 2.45 -5.56 -13.72
C PRO A 63 2.00 -6.40 -14.92
N THR A 64 2.04 -5.80 -16.11
CA THR A 64 1.87 -6.55 -17.36
C THR A 64 3.09 -7.47 -17.61
N PRO A 65 3.00 -8.45 -18.53
CA PRO A 65 4.16 -9.25 -18.91
C PRO A 65 5.35 -8.36 -19.30
N THR A 66 6.54 -8.72 -18.81
CA THR A 66 7.75 -7.94 -19.05
C THR A 66 8.19 -8.09 -20.52
N PRO A 67 8.29 -6.99 -21.29
CA PRO A 67 8.83 -7.04 -22.64
C PRO A 67 10.30 -7.48 -22.66
N PRO A 68 10.82 -7.99 -23.78
CA PRO A 68 12.25 -8.22 -23.95
C PRO A 68 13.07 -6.96 -23.60
N SER A 69 14.24 -7.16 -22.99
CA SER A 69 15.17 -6.10 -22.55
C SER A 69 14.64 -5.09 -21.53
N LYS A 70 13.51 -5.35 -20.87
CA LYS A 70 12.99 -4.52 -19.78
C LYS A 70 13.04 -5.28 -18.45
N ILE A 71 13.15 -4.54 -17.35
CA ILE A 71 13.19 -5.11 -15.98
C ILE A 71 11.79 -5.54 -15.54
N ILE A 72 10.76 -4.78 -15.95
CA ILE A 72 9.36 -5.02 -15.57
C ILE A 72 8.42 -4.52 -16.66
N GLY A 73 7.25 -5.15 -16.79
CA GLY A 73 6.18 -4.63 -17.64
C GLY A 73 5.57 -3.35 -17.08
N ALA A 74 4.57 -2.80 -17.78
CA ALA A 74 3.85 -1.62 -17.34
C ALA A 74 3.23 -1.80 -15.93
N CYS A 75 3.46 -0.84 -15.04
CA CYS A 75 3.08 -0.87 -13.63
C CYS A 75 2.10 0.27 -13.27
N GLY A 76 1.03 0.44 -14.04
CA GLY A 76 -0.01 1.42 -13.72
C GLY A 76 -0.83 1.04 -12.47
N PRO A 77 -1.29 2.01 -11.65
CA PRO A 77 -2.05 1.73 -10.43
C PRO A 77 -3.43 1.15 -10.73
N THR A 78 -3.96 0.39 -9.77
CA THR A 78 -5.34 -0.10 -9.78
C THR A 78 -6.22 0.66 -8.79
N THR A 79 -7.53 0.49 -8.91
CA THR A 79 -8.53 1.21 -8.13
C THR A 79 -8.44 0.85 -6.64
N SER A 80 -8.18 1.85 -5.79
CA SER A 80 -7.91 1.67 -4.36
C SER A 80 -9.14 1.20 -3.57
N ILE A 81 -10.36 1.64 -3.94
CA ILE A 81 -11.59 1.30 -3.22
C ILE A 81 -11.81 -0.22 -3.07
N ARG A 82 -11.27 -1.04 -3.98
CA ARG A 82 -11.37 -2.50 -3.92
C ARG A 82 -10.62 -3.12 -2.73
N MET A 83 -9.67 -2.40 -2.15
CA MET A 83 -8.90 -2.83 -0.99
C MET A 83 -9.46 -2.29 0.34
N ASP A 84 -10.48 -1.43 0.30
CA ASP A 84 -11.11 -0.86 1.50
C ASP A 84 -11.58 -1.92 2.50
N PRO A 85 -12.23 -3.04 2.09
CA PRO A 85 -12.68 -4.08 3.02
C PRO A 85 -11.56 -4.75 3.84
N TYR A 86 -10.30 -4.62 3.39
CA TYR A 86 -9.13 -5.20 4.06
C TYR A 86 -8.36 -4.18 4.89
N MET A 87 -8.68 -2.89 4.77
CA MET A 87 -7.76 -1.84 5.21
C MET A 87 -7.50 -1.85 6.71
N LYS A 88 -8.51 -2.18 7.54
CA LYS A 88 -8.32 -2.31 8.99
C LYS A 88 -7.28 -3.35 9.33
N ASP A 89 -7.43 -4.55 8.81
CA ASP A 89 -6.50 -5.65 9.06
C ASP A 89 -5.09 -5.32 8.53
N ILE A 90 -4.99 -4.60 7.41
CA ILE A 90 -3.72 -4.17 6.83
C ILE A 90 -3.02 -3.11 7.70
N LEU A 91 -3.76 -2.14 8.25
CA LEU A 91 -3.22 -1.15 9.19
C LEU A 91 -2.83 -1.79 10.52
N ASP A 92 -3.61 -2.76 11.01
CA ASP A 92 -3.28 -3.55 12.22
C ASP A 92 -1.96 -4.34 12.05
N LEU A 93 -1.63 -4.75 10.82
CA LEU A 93 -0.34 -5.38 10.48
C LEU A 93 0.82 -4.37 10.37
N GLY A 94 0.57 -3.07 10.57
CA GLY A 94 1.57 -2.02 10.63
C GLY A 94 1.96 -1.39 9.29
N VAL A 95 1.22 -1.65 8.21
CA VAL A 95 1.43 -0.96 6.92
C VAL A 95 1.16 0.53 7.09
N VAL A 96 2.10 1.37 6.66
CA VAL A 96 2.05 2.82 6.92
C VAL A 96 1.49 3.63 5.76
N ALA A 97 1.55 3.10 4.54
CA ALA A 97 1.02 3.79 3.36
C ALA A 97 0.55 2.82 2.28
N THR A 98 -0.43 3.27 1.50
CA THR A 98 -0.93 2.56 0.33
C THR A 98 -0.99 3.49 -0.88
N ILE A 99 -0.64 2.96 -2.05
CA ILE A 99 -0.52 3.72 -3.30
C ILE A 99 -1.44 3.08 -4.34
N GLY A 100 -2.30 3.87 -4.98
CA GLY A 100 -3.26 3.40 -5.98
C GLY A 100 -3.95 4.56 -6.68
N LYS A 101 -5.10 4.31 -7.30
CA LYS A 101 -5.90 5.36 -7.96
C LYS A 101 -7.38 5.33 -7.55
N GLY A 102 -8.05 6.46 -7.72
CA GLY A 102 -9.47 6.61 -7.41
C GLY A 102 -9.74 6.87 -5.93
N GLU A 103 -10.99 7.22 -5.65
CA GLU A 103 -11.42 7.60 -4.30
C GLU A 103 -11.47 6.40 -3.34
N ARG A 104 -11.53 6.73 -2.06
CA ARG A 104 -11.64 5.78 -0.93
C ARG A 104 -12.94 6.08 -0.19
N THR A 105 -13.49 5.07 0.47
CA THR A 105 -14.66 5.26 1.33
C THR A 105 -14.37 6.20 2.50
N LYS A 106 -15.42 6.90 2.97
CA LYS A 106 -15.33 7.78 4.15
C LYS A 106 -14.84 7.01 5.38
N ASP A 107 -15.28 5.76 5.53
CA ASP A 107 -14.88 4.90 6.65
C ASP A 107 -13.38 4.65 6.64
N VAL A 108 -12.80 4.37 5.47
CA VAL A 108 -11.36 4.15 5.36
C VAL A 108 -10.55 5.44 5.53
N ILE A 109 -11.08 6.59 5.09
CA ILE A 109 -10.45 7.89 5.38
C ILE A 109 -10.41 8.14 6.88
N SER A 110 -11.53 7.90 7.58
CA SER A 110 -11.60 8.02 9.05
C SER A 110 -10.69 7.02 9.74
N LEU A 111 -10.59 5.80 9.22
CA LEU A 111 -9.70 4.76 9.71
C LEU A 111 -8.24 5.18 9.58
N ILE A 112 -7.80 5.69 8.42
CA ILE A 112 -6.42 6.16 8.22
C ILE A 112 -6.06 7.29 9.20
N LYS A 113 -7.00 8.17 9.53
CA LYS A 113 -6.75 9.24 10.52
C LYS A 113 -6.56 8.73 11.96
N LYS A 114 -7.02 7.52 12.26
CA LYS A 114 -6.95 6.91 13.60
C LYS A 114 -5.61 6.22 13.87
N TYR A 115 -4.96 5.69 12.83
CA TYR A 115 -3.66 5.01 12.92
C TYR A 115 -2.51 6.00 12.72
#